data_AF-A0A6A6RN12-F1
#
_entry.id   AF-A0A6A6RN12-F1
#
_cell.length_a   1.000
_cell.length_b   1.000
_cell.length_c   1.000
_cell.angle_alpha   90.00
_cell.angle_beta   90.00
_cell.angle_gamma   90.00
#
_symmetry.space_group_name_H-M   'P 1'
#
loop_
_entity.id
_entity.type
_entity.pdbx_description
1 polymer ?
#
loop_
_entity_poly.entity_id
_entity_poly.type
_entity_poly.pdbx_seq_one_letter_code
_entity_poly.pdbx_strand_id
1 'polypeptide(L)'
;MLEGGIQSNIGIQVQELQSIKTLQALVQANTTKPTSAAANTTSEFQIQRNTVLQIQQNGVDLRASNQKVASQLKSPSEKGLATVSMAQLLEISQVKSLQGGGTADENTLQMLVKEVEDGTKQNMANLAAAQSQCGRK
;
A
#
# COMPACT_ATOMS: atom_id res chain seq x y z
N MET A 1 14.37 -6.55 15.14
CA MET A 1 15.46 -5.78 14.50
C MET A 1 14.91 -5.07 13.28
N LEU A 2 15.54 -3.96 12.84
CA LEU A 2 15.07 -3.12 11.73
C LEU A 2 14.78 -3.91 10.44
N GLU A 3 15.65 -4.85 10.08
CA GLU A 3 15.49 -5.71 8.90
C GLU A 3 14.17 -6.50 8.91
N GLY A 4 13.83 -7.14 10.03
CA GLY A 4 12.59 -7.88 10.18
C GLY A 4 11.36 -6.98 10.06
N GLY A 5 11.44 -5.76 10.58
CA GLY A 5 10.38 -4.76 10.41
C GLY A 5 10.22 -4.31 8.95
N ILE A 6 11.31 -4.16 8.20
CA ILE A 6 11.26 -3.84 6.77
C ILE A 6 10.69 -5.02 5.96
N GLN A 7 11.06 -6.26 6.30
CA GLN A 7 10.48 -7.47 5.68
C GLN A 7 8.98 -7.58 5.92
N SER A 8 8.51 -7.33 7.15
CA SER A 8 7.08 -7.27 7.45
C SER A 8 6.36 -6.19 6.62
N ASN A 9 7.02 -5.06 6.35
CA ASN A 9 6.44 -4.00 5.53
C ASN A 9 6.28 -4.40 4.06
N ILE A 10 7.27 -5.12 3.51
CA ILE A 10 7.19 -5.71 2.16
C ILE A 10 6.02 -6.70 2.11
N GLY A 11 5.87 -7.54 3.15
CA GLY A 11 4.73 -8.48 3.25
C GLY A 11 3.37 -7.78 3.23
N ILE A 12 3.23 -6.67 3.97
CA ILE A 12 2.03 -5.85 3.97
C ILE A 12 1.76 -5.26 2.58
N GLN A 13 2.77 -4.73 1.89
CA GLN A 13 2.58 -4.18 0.54
C GLN A 13 2.18 -5.24 -0.49
N VAL A 14 2.65 -6.48 -0.35
CA VAL A 14 2.19 -7.61 -1.18
C VAL A 14 0.70 -7.89 -0.93
N GLN A 15 0.26 -7.89 0.34
CA GLN A 15 -1.16 -8.03 0.69
C GLN A 15 -2.01 -6.85 0.18
N GLU A 16 -1.47 -5.64 0.27
CA GLU A 16 -2.08 -4.41 -0.23
C GLU A 16 -2.30 -4.51 -1.73
N LEU A 17 -1.26 -4.88 -2.50
CA LEU A 17 -1.33 -5.04 -3.95
C LEU A 17 -2.37 -6.08 -4.37
N GLN A 18 -2.44 -7.22 -3.67
CA GLN A 18 -3.48 -8.23 -3.93
C GLN A 18 -4.88 -7.67 -3.67
N SER A 19 -5.07 -6.95 -2.55
CA SER A 19 -6.37 -6.37 -2.20
C SER A 19 -6.81 -5.25 -3.15
N ILE A 20 -5.86 -4.46 -3.68
CA ILE A 20 -6.11 -3.43 -4.69
C ILE A 20 -6.55 -4.09 -6.01
N LYS A 21 -5.91 -5.20 -6.42
CA LYS A 21 -6.32 -5.95 -7.62
C LYS A 21 -7.73 -6.51 -7.48
N THR A 22 -8.11 -6.99 -6.30
CA THR A 22 -9.50 -7.37 -6.01
C THR A 22 -10.45 -6.17 -6.14
N LEU A 23 -10.07 -5.00 -5.60
CA LEU A 23 -10.87 -3.78 -5.71
C LEU A 23 -11.03 -3.34 -7.18
N GLN A 24 -9.98 -3.49 -7.99
CA GLN A 24 -10.01 -3.23 -9.44
C GLN A 24 -10.97 -4.15 -10.18
N ALA A 25 -10.99 -5.44 -9.87
CA ALA A 25 -11.94 -6.38 -10.45
C ALA A 25 -13.39 -6.01 -10.09
N LEU A 26 -13.64 -5.58 -8.84
CA LEU A 26 -14.97 -5.12 -8.41
C LEU A 26 -15.41 -3.85 -9.14
N VAL A 27 -14.51 -2.86 -9.28
CA VAL A 27 -14.79 -1.62 -10.03
C VAL A 27 -15.09 -1.94 -11.49
N GLN A 28 -14.30 -2.78 -12.17
CA GLN A 28 -14.54 -3.18 -13.56
C GLN A 28 -15.88 -3.91 -13.73
N ALA A 29 -16.20 -4.82 -12.80
CA ALA A 29 -17.49 -5.52 -12.80
C ALA A 29 -18.67 -4.55 -12.59
N ASN A 30 -18.47 -3.46 -11.83
CA ASN A 30 -19.48 -2.43 -11.62
C ASN A 30 -19.61 -1.47 -12.81
N THR A 31 -18.51 -1.13 -13.48
CA THR A 31 -18.51 -0.29 -14.70
C THR A 31 -19.26 -0.97 -15.85
N THR A 32 -19.16 -2.29 -15.95
CA THR A 32 -19.72 -3.08 -17.06
C THR A 32 -21.18 -3.52 -16.86
N LYS A 33 -21.75 -3.33 -15.67
CA LYS A 33 -23.15 -3.69 -15.38
C LYS A 33 -24.12 -2.61 -15.88
N PRO A 34 -25.19 -2.97 -16.62
CA PRO A 34 -26.28 -2.04 -16.91
C PRO A 34 -26.97 -1.60 -15.61
N THR A 35 -27.35 -0.32 -15.55
CA THR A 35 -27.74 0.47 -14.36
C THR A 35 -28.99 -0.01 -13.58
N SER A 36 -29.49 -1.22 -13.81
CA SER A 36 -30.71 -1.77 -13.20
C SER A 36 -30.47 -2.67 -11.97
N ALA A 37 -29.23 -2.92 -11.54
CA ALA A 37 -28.93 -3.80 -10.41
C ALA A 37 -27.97 -3.16 -9.38
N ALA A 38 -28.38 -2.04 -8.78
CA ALA A 38 -27.56 -1.28 -7.83
C ALA A 38 -27.60 -1.79 -6.36
N ALA A 39 -28.16 -2.97 -6.08
CA ALA A 39 -28.47 -3.32 -4.68
C ALA A 39 -27.39 -4.12 -3.92
N ASN A 40 -26.47 -4.84 -4.58
CA ASN A 40 -25.52 -5.74 -3.90
C ASN A 40 -24.02 -5.48 -4.17
N THR A 41 -23.68 -4.67 -5.18
CA THR A 41 -22.28 -4.36 -5.53
C THR A 41 -21.66 -3.29 -4.63
N THR A 42 -22.49 -2.47 -3.99
CA THR A 42 -22.06 -1.42 -3.06
C THR A 42 -21.46 -2.00 -1.78
N SER A 43 -21.93 -3.16 -1.29
CA SER A 43 -21.43 -3.73 -0.03
C SER A 43 -20.06 -4.39 -0.21
N GLU A 44 -19.87 -5.22 -1.24
CA GLU A 44 -18.59 -5.90 -1.50
C GLU A 44 -17.48 -4.90 -1.83
N PHE A 45 -17.76 -3.89 -2.65
CA PHE A 45 -16.82 -2.81 -2.91
C PHE A 45 -16.45 -2.05 -1.64
N GLN A 46 -17.43 -1.65 -0.82
CA GLN A 46 -17.15 -0.92 0.42
C GLN A 46 -16.37 -1.77 1.43
N ILE A 47 -16.69 -3.04 1.57
CA ILE A 47 -15.96 -3.99 2.41
C ILE A 47 -14.51 -4.09 1.93
N GLN A 48 -14.30 -4.34 0.63
CA GLN A 48 -12.97 -4.48 0.07
C GLN A 48 -12.16 -3.17 0.17
N ARG A 49 -12.79 -2.02 -0.06
CA ARG A 49 -12.16 -0.70 0.12
C ARG A 49 -11.72 -0.50 1.57
N ASN A 50 -12.55 -0.87 2.54
CA ASN A 50 -12.19 -0.80 3.96
C ASN A 50 -11.04 -1.76 4.31
N THR A 51 -11.02 -2.96 3.73
CA THR A 51 -9.89 -3.91 3.86
C THR A 51 -8.59 -3.28 3.35
N VAL A 52 -8.59 -2.66 2.17
CA VAL A 52 -7.42 -1.95 1.64
C VAL A 52 -6.96 -0.85 2.59
N LEU A 53 -7.88 -0.01 3.08
CA LEU A 53 -7.56 1.07 4.02
C LEU A 53 -6.97 0.55 5.33
N GLN A 54 -7.47 -0.57 5.86
CA GLN A 54 -6.91 -1.19 7.07
C GLN A 54 -5.49 -1.72 6.83
N ILE A 55 -5.24 -2.38 5.70
CA ILE A 55 -3.90 -2.85 5.33
C ILE A 55 -2.93 -1.66 5.20
N GLN A 56 -3.36 -0.59 4.53
CA GLN A 56 -2.58 0.64 4.39
C GLN A 56 -2.24 1.27 5.73
N GLN A 57 -3.20 1.37 6.65
CA GLN A 57 -2.97 1.89 7.99
C GLN A 57 -1.96 1.03 8.76
N ASN A 58 -2.10 -0.30 8.72
CA ASN A 58 -1.13 -1.21 9.35
C ASN A 58 0.29 -1.00 8.78
N GLY A 59 0.41 -0.78 7.47
CA GLY A 59 1.69 -0.48 6.83
C GLY A 59 2.27 0.87 7.25
N VAL A 60 1.44 1.91 7.42
CA VAL A 60 1.87 3.22 7.95
C VAL A 60 2.43 3.08 9.36
N ASP A 61 1.71 2.39 10.25
CA ASP A 61 2.11 2.22 11.65
C ASP A 61 3.44 1.45 11.77
N LEU A 62 3.58 0.38 10.98
CA LEU A 62 4.83 -0.38 10.93
C LEU A 62 6.00 0.46 10.39
N ARG A 63 5.77 1.29 9.37
CA ARG A 63 6.81 2.20 8.84
C ARG A 63 7.23 3.26 9.84
N ALA A 64 6.30 3.85 10.57
CA ALA A 64 6.63 4.80 11.63
C ALA A 64 7.52 4.14 12.69
N SER A 65 7.22 2.88 13.05
CA SER A 65 8.07 2.07 13.93
C SER A 65 9.46 1.83 13.33
N ASN A 66 9.53 1.41 12.06
CA ASN A 66 10.80 1.18 11.36
C ASN A 66 11.65 2.46 11.25
N GLN A 67 11.05 3.61 10.96
CA GLN A 67 11.74 4.91 10.92
C GLN A 67 12.33 5.26 12.27
N LYS A 68 11.56 5.07 13.35
CA LYS A 68 12.05 5.30 14.72
C LYS A 68 13.28 4.45 15.02
N VAL A 69 13.23 3.16 14.70
CA VAL A 69 14.36 2.24 14.87
C VAL A 69 15.54 2.62 13.96
N ALA A 70 15.29 2.96 12.70
CA ALA A 70 16.32 3.39 11.74
C ALA A 70 17.05 4.64 12.23
N SER A 71 16.32 5.63 12.77
CA SER A 71 16.90 6.85 13.33
C SER A 71 17.77 6.56 14.56
N GLN A 72 17.28 5.71 15.48
CA GLN A 72 18.06 5.26 16.64
C GLN A 72 19.36 4.55 16.26
N LEU A 73 19.34 3.78 15.17
CA LEU A 73 20.50 3.06 14.64
C LEU A 73 21.36 3.88 13.67
N LYS A 74 20.95 5.12 13.35
CA LYS A 74 21.54 5.93 12.26
C LYS A 74 21.70 5.12 10.97
N SER A 75 20.64 4.39 10.62
CA SER A 75 20.64 3.49 9.46
C SER A 75 20.57 4.28 8.15
N PRO A 76 21.30 3.89 7.09
CA PRO A 76 21.20 4.52 5.77
C PRO A 76 19.81 4.37 5.15
N SER A 77 18.99 3.46 5.67
CA SER A 77 17.60 3.25 5.23
C SER A 77 16.62 4.35 5.70
N GLU A 78 17.00 5.23 6.62
CA GLU A 78 16.12 6.25 7.22
C GLU A 78 15.44 7.15 6.17
N LYS A 79 16.21 7.70 5.22
CA LYS A 79 15.65 8.55 4.15
C LYS A 79 14.68 7.80 3.24
N GLY A 80 15.03 6.58 2.86
CA GLY A 80 14.17 5.77 2.00
C GLY A 80 12.86 5.37 2.70
N LEU A 81 12.90 5.12 4.01
CA LEU A 81 11.70 4.86 4.82
C LEU A 81 10.80 6.11 4.93
N ALA A 82 11.38 7.31 4.98
CA ALA A 82 10.63 8.58 4.97
C ALA A 82 9.85 8.79 3.66
N THR A 83 10.49 8.56 2.51
CA THR A 83 9.84 8.69 1.19
C THR A 83 8.63 7.78 1.05
N VAL A 84 8.75 6.51 1.44
CA VAL A 84 7.64 5.54 1.35
C VAL A 84 6.47 5.95 2.26
N SER A 85 6.74 6.51 3.44
CA SER A 85 5.66 6.95 4.34
C SER A 85 4.83 8.08 3.76
N MET A 86 5.42 9.00 3.00
CA MET A 86 4.68 10.08 2.34
C MET A 86 3.84 9.55 1.17
N ALA A 87 4.36 8.58 0.41
CA ALA A 87 3.61 7.92 -0.66
C ALA A 87 2.34 7.23 -0.12
N GLN A 88 2.43 6.54 1.02
CA GLN A 88 1.27 5.84 1.59
C GLN A 88 0.10 6.77 1.98
N LEU A 89 0.39 8.01 2.38
CA LEU A 89 -0.68 8.97 2.72
C LEU A 89 -1.47 9.37 1.47
N LEU A 90 -0.78 9.49 0.32
CA LEU A 90 -1.42 9.74 -0.97
C LEU A 90 -2.24 8.52 -1.40
N GLU A 91 -1.68 7.32 -1.29
CA GLU A 91 -2.37 6.05 -1.60
C GLU A 91 -3.66 5.90 -0.77
N ILE A 92 -3.65 6.22 0.53
CA ILE A 92 -4.85 6.22 1.39
C ILE A 92 -5.89 7.22 0.89
N SER A 93 -5.46 8.44 0.52
CA SER A 93 -6.37 9.46 0.00
C SER A 93 -7.03 9.02 -1.32
N GLN A 94 -6.27 8.38 -2.20
CA GLN A 94 -6.78 7.82 -3.45
C GLN A 94 -7.83 6.74 -3.18
N VAL A 95 -7.55 5.77 -2.30
CA VAL A 95 -8.52 4.71 -1.94
C VAL A 95 -9.81 5.27 -1.34
N LYS A 96 -9.70 6.31 -0.49
CA LYS A 96 -10.88 6.99 0.09
C LYS A 96 -11.73 7.69 -0.97
N SER A 97 -11.13 8.13 -2.06
CA SER A 97 -11.82 8.85 -3.14
C SER A 97 -12.64 7.94 -4.05
N LEU A 98 -12.37 6.62 -4.05
CA LEU A 98 -13.04 5.65 -4.90
C LEU A 98 -14.54 5.54 -4.58
N GLN A 99 -15.35 5.57 -5.64
CA GLN A 99 -16.81 5.60 -5.57
C GLN A 99 -17.47 4.25 -5.83
N GLY A 100 -16.73 3.29 -6.39
CA GLY A 100 -17.15 1.93 -6.67
C GLY A 100 -17.39 1.60 -8.13
N GLY A 101 -16.98 2.43 -9.08
CA GLY A 101 -17.22 2.21 -10.51
C GLY A 101 -16.80 3.36 -11.41
N GLY A 102 -16.67 3.07 -12.70
CA GLY A 102 -16.38 4.06 -13.74
C GLY A 102 -14.89 4.28 -14.02
N THR A 103 -14.61 4.93 -15.15
CA THR A 103 -13.23 5.12 -15.66
C THR A 103 -12.35 5.93 -14.71
N ALA A 104 -12.92 6.83 -13.91
CA ALA A 104 -12.16 7.59 -12.91
C ALA A 104 -11.55 6.66 -11.85
N ASP A 105 -12.37 5.78 -11.25
CA ASP A 105 -11.92 4.81 -10.27
C ASP A 105 -10.92 3.81 -10.89
N GLU A 106 -11.15 3.37 -12.13
CA GLU A 106 -10.23 2.48 -12.85
C GLU A 106 -8.84 3.11 -13.03
N ASN A 107 -8.78 4.39 -13.43
CA ASN A 107 -7.53 5.13 -13.58
C ASN A 107 -6.82 5.33 -12.23
N THR A 108 -7.57 5.68 -11.18
CA THR A 108 -7.04 5.81 -9.82
C THR A 108 -6.45 4.48 -9.34
N LEU A 109 -7.13 3.37 -9.56
CA LEU A 109 -6.65 2.04 -9.15
C LEU A 109 -5.41 1.59 -9.94
N GLN A 110 -5.32 1.90 -11.23
CA GLN A 110 -4.10 1.64 -12.01
C GLN A 110 -2.91 2.44 -11.49
N MET A 111 -3.12 3.70 -11.11
CA MET A 111 -2.08 4.53 -10.49
C MET A 111 -1.64 3.95 -9.14
N LEU A 112 -2.61 3.59 -8.29
CA LEU A 112 -2.37 3.02 -6.96
C LEU A 112 -1.55 1.72 -7.04
N VAL A 113 -1.83 0.84 -8.01
CA VAL A 113 -1.03 -0.38 -8.24
C VAL A 113 0.44 -0.04 -8.48
N LYS A 114 0.71 0.93 -9.36
CA LYS A 114 2.08 1.35 -9.69
C LYS A 114 2.78 1.97 -8.47
N GLU A 115 2.07 2.81 -7.71
CA GLU A 115 2.61 3.45 -6.51
C GLU A 115 3.00 2.42 -5.45
N VAL A 116 2.14 1.44 -5.17
CA VAL A 116 2.43 0.35 -4.22
C VAL A 116 3.61 -0.50 -4.68
N GLU A 117 3.70 -0.82 -5.99
CA GLU A 117 4.84 -1.56 -6.55
C GLU A 117 6.16 -0.77 -6.41
N ASP A 118 6.16 0.52 -6.71
CA ASP A 118 7.34 1.38 -6.58
C ASP A 118 7.74 1.58 -5.11
N GLY A 119 6.76 1.75 -4.21
CA GLY A 119 6.99 1.76 -2.76
C GLY A 119 7.56 0.44 -2.23
N THR A 120 7.16 -0.69 -2.83
CA THR A 120 7.71 -2.02 -2.52
C THR A 120 9.17 -2.15 -2.95
N LYS A 121 9.50 -1.71 -4.17
CA LYS A 121 10.89 -1.69 -4.65
C LYS A 121 11.77 -0.82 -3.74
N GLN A 122 11.28 0.34 -3.31
CA GLN A 122 12.01 1.20 -2.38
C GLN A 122 12.25 0.52 -1.03
N ASN A 123 11.28 -0.23 -0.50
CA ASN A 123 11.49 -1.02 0.73
C ASN A 123 12.49 -2.16 0.56
N MET A 124 12.51 -2.82 -0.59
CA MET A 124 13.55 -3.82 -0.90
C MET A 124 14.95 -3.20 -0.91
N ALA A 125 15.09 -1.99 -1.46
CA ALA A 125 16.35 -1.23 -1.40
C ALA A 125 16.72 -0.86 0.05
N ASN A 126 15.75 -0.45 0.87
CA ASN A 126 15.95 -0.16 2.29
C ASN A 126 16.40 -1.41 3.08
N LEU A 127 15.84 -2.58 2.76
CA LEU A 127 16.24 -3.86 3.36
C LEU A 127 17.69 -4.18 3.03
N ALA A 128 18.09 -4.08 1.75
CA ALA A 128 19.47 -4.31 1.33
C ALA A 128 20.44 -3.34 2.03
N ALA A 129 20.05 -2.07 2.17
CA ALA A 129 20.84 -1.07 2.88
C ALA A 129 20.99 -1.41 4.38
N ALA A 130 19.91 -1.83 5.05
CA ALA A 130 19.95 -2.26 6.45
C ALA A 130 20.86 -3.50 6.64
N GLN A 131 20.75 -4.49 5.76
CA GLN A 131 21.58 -5.70 5.77
C GLN A 131 23.06 -5.42 5.55
N SER A 132 23.39 -4.48 4.65
CA SER A 132 24.78 -4.07 4.40
C SER A 132 25.46 -3.43 5.62
N GLN A 133 24.67 -2.92 6.58
CA GLN A 133 25.16 -2.35 7.83
C GLN A 133 25.43 -3.44 8.89
N CYS A 134 24.62 -4.50 8.92
CA CYS A 134 24.81 -5.64 9.82
C CYS A 134 26.02 -6.53 9.44
N GLY A 135 26.40 -6.56 8.16
CA GLY A 135 27.59 -7.28 7.66
C GLY A 135 28.94 -6.56 7.85
N ARG A 136 28.94 -5.31 8.34
CA ARG A 136 30.17 -4.55 8.69
C ARG A 136 30.49 -4.62 10.18
N LYS A 137 30.55 -5.84 10.73
CA LYS A 137 31.12 -6.09 12.06
C LYS A 137 32.40 -6.89 11.93
#